data_AF-A0AAJ0D7M1-F1
#
_entry.id   AF-A0AAJ0D7M1-F1
#
_cell.length_a   1.000
_cell.length_b   1.000
_cell.length_c   1.000
_cell.angle_alpha   90.00
_cell.angle_beta   90.00
_cell.angle_gamma   90.00
#
_symmetry.space_group_name_H-M   'P 1'
#
loop_
_entity.id
_entity.type
_entity.pdbx_description
1 polymer ?
#
loop_
_entity_poly.entity_id
_entity_poly.type
_entity_poly.pdbx_seq_one_letter_code
_entity_poly.pdbx_strand_id
1 'polypeptide(L)'
;MSDSDSSSPPAKRRKFQEKLTLYDAVAGRAGTAGFLSEPMESKTRDTITTSAGTAVPPEDVLFRQNGAPVRYEEDDVYFADRHLKPDQKLPDSDLLKALHRYAADFYGSVESGGGQRSFQSMDETALLALGILIEEAAREALGETGDLALLEPAEKDGG
;
A
#
# COMPACT_ATOMS: atom_id res chain seq x y z
N MET A 1 11.91 -48.99 23.53
CA MET A 1 12.43 -47.95 22.62
C MET A 1 11.23 -47.42 21.88
N SER A 2 10.87 -46.18 22.20
CA SER A 2 9.60 -45.55 21.85
C SER A 2 9.89 -44.47 20.82
N ASP A 3 9.59 -44.71 19.55
CA ASP A 3 9.70 -43.70 18.51
C ASP A 3 8.32 -43.09 18.29
N SER A 4 8.11 -41.93 18.90
CA SER A 4 6.93 -41.10 18.74
C SER A 4 7.10 -40.25 17.48
N ASP A 5 6.53 -40.70 16.36
CA ASP A 5 6.54 -39.95 15.10
C ASP A 5 5.53 -38.78 15.19
N SER A 6 6.05 -37.59 15.55
CA SER A 6 5.26 -36.37 15.65
C SER A 6 5.00 -35.78 14.26
N SER A 7 4.02 -36.32 13.54
CA SER A 7 3.52 -35.66 12.33
C SER A 7 2.69 -34.44 12.71
N SER A 8 3.32 -33.26 12.71
CA SER A 8 2.60 -31.99 12.77
C SER A 8 1.77 -31.83 11.49
N PRO A 9 0.48 -31.46 11.57
CA PRO A 9 -0.33 -31.31 10.36
C PRO A 9 0.13 -30.07 9.59
N PRO A 10 0.11 -30.10 8.24
CA PRO A 10 0.44 -28.92 7.45
C PRO A 10 -0.57 -27.81 7.77
N ALA A 11 -0.05 -26.64 8.18
CA ALA A 11 -0.84 -25.44 8.41
C ALA A 11 -1.69 -25.16 7.16
N LYS A 12 -3.00 -25.38 7.26
CA LYS A 12 -3.96 -25.10 6.19
C LYS A 12 -3.94 -23.59 5.93
N ARG A 13 -3.27 -23.18 4.85
CA ARG A 13 -3.37 -21.83 4.28
C ARG A 13 -4.86 -21.52 4.12
N ARG A 14 -5.39 -20.67 5.01
CA ARG A 14 -6.80 -20.29 5.01
C ARG A 14 -7.03 -19.49 3.74
N LYS A 15 -7.72 -20.09 2.77
CA LYS A 15 -8.24 -19.41 1.59
C LYS A 15 -9.39 -18.50 2.05
N PHE A 16 -9.08 -17.38 2.70
CA PHE A 16 -9.98 -16.25 2.58
C PHE A 16 -10.01 -15.93 1.09
N GLN A 17 -11.20 -15.97 0.49
CA GLN A 17 -11.37 -15.35 -0.81
C GLN A 17 -11.28 -13.85 -0.57
N GLU A 18 -10.06 -13.35 -0.43
CA GLU A 18 -9.78 -11.93 -0.30
C GLU A 18 -10.29 -11.31 -1.60
N LYS A 19 -11.35 -10.51 -1.46
CA LYS A 19 -11.80 -9.68 -2.58
C LYS A 19 -10.67 -8.70 -2.83
N LEU A 20 -10.11 -8.75 -4.03
CA LEU A 20 -9.14 -7.77 -4.51
C LEU A 20 -9.69 -6.37 -4.26
N THR A 21 -8.97 -5.55 -3.53
CA THR A 21 -9.37 -4.18 -3.24
C THR A 21 -8.69 -3.21 -4.20
N LEU A 22 -9.21 -1.98 -4.29
CA LEU A 22 -8.50 -0.89 -4.98
C LEU A 22 -7.07 -0.72 -4.44
N TYR A 23 -6.91 -0.90 -3.13
CA TYR A 23 -5.62 -0.75 -2.47
C TYR A 23 -4.60 -1.80 -2.90
N ASP A 24 -5.05 -3.03 -3.15
CA ASP A 24 -4.18 -4.07 -3.72
C ASP A 24 -3.71 -3.68 -5.12
N ALA A 25 -4.51 -2.93 -5.88
CA ALA A 25 -4.12 -2.41 -7.19
C ALA A 25 -3.09 -1.29 -7.07
N VAL A 26 -3.32 -0.34 -6.18
CA VAL A 26 -2.37 0.74 -5.87
C VAL A 26 -1.03 0.17 -5.37
N ALA A 27 -1.05 -0.91 -4.58
CA ALA A 27 0.15 -1.57 -4.08
C ALA A 27 0.83 -2.50 -5.10
N GLY A 28 0.32 -2.60 -6.34
CA GLY A 28 0.85 -3.49 -7.37
C GLY A 28 0.63 -4.98 -7.10
N ARG A 29 -0.29 -5.32 -6.18
CA ARG A 29 -0.69 -6.68 -5.82
C ARG A 29 -1.91 -7.16 -6.64
N ALA A 30 -2.59 -6.28 -7.40
CA ALA A 30 -3.73 -6.65 -8.23
C ALA A 30 -3.33 -6.96 -9.67
N GLY A 31 -3.73 -8.13 -10.17
CA GLY A 31 -3.62 -8.55 -11.56
C GLY A 31 -4.98 -8.78 -12.20
N THR A 32 -4.99 -8.94 -13.52
CA THR A 32 -6.21 -9.20 -14.31
C THR A 32 -6.93 -10.47 -13.90
N ALA A 33 -6.21 -11.46 -13.35
CA ALA A 33 -6.73 -12.75 -12.89
C ALA A 33 -6.87 -12.84 -11.35
N GLY A 34 -6.68 -11.74 -10.61
CA GLY A 34 -6.69 -11.71 -9.14
C GLY A 34 -5.34 -11.28 -8.55
N PHE A 35 -5.05 -11.68 -7.30
CA PHE A 35 -3.81 -11.29 -6.64
C PHE A 35 -2.56 -11.74 -7.41
N LEU A 36 -1.65 -10.81 -7.66
CA LEU A 36 -0.31 -11.10 -8.13
C LEU A 36 0.43 -11.81 -6.99
N SER A 37 0.82 -13.04 -7.26
CA SER A 37 1.77 -13.74 -6.39
C SER A 37 3.14 -13.12 -6.63
N GLU A 38 3.90 -12.91 -5.55
CA GLU A 38 5.32 -12.58 -5.63
C GLU A 38 6.00 -13.49 -6.68
N PRO A 39 6.88 -12.95 -7.54
CA PRO A 39 7.55 -13.75 -8.56
C PRO A 39 8.32 -14.88 -7.89
N MET A 40 7.70 -16.05 -7.86
CA MET A 40 8.31 -17.25 -7.34
C MET A 40 9.36 -17.64 -8.37
N GLU A 41 10.63 -17.38 -8.08
CA GLU A 41 11.75 -17.77 -8.94
C GLU A 41 11.65 -19.27 -9.21
N SER A 42 11.11 -19.63 -10.37
CA SER A 42 11.05 -21.02 -10.78
C SER A 42 12.44 -21.43 -11.21
N LYS A 43 13.11 -22.23 -10.38
CA LYS A 43 14.47 -22.78 -10.61
C LYS A 43 14.61 -23.66 -11.87
N THR A 44 13.56 -23.82 -12.65
CA THR A 44 13.46 -24.75 -13.77
C THR A 44 12.47 -24.22 -14.81
N ARG A 45 12.85 -23.20 -15.59
CA ARG A 45 12.36 -22.96 -16.97
C ARG A 45 13.03 -21.75 -17.62
N ASP A 46 13.77 -22.00 -18.68
CA ASP A 46 14.32 -20.98 -19.61
C ASP A 46 13.26 -20.39 -20.55
N THR A 47 12.02 -20.28 -20.09
CA THR A 47 10.95 -19.63 -20.83
C THR A 47 10.29 -18.67 -19.87
N ILE A 48 10.68 -17.40 -19.96
CA ILE A 48 10.00 -16.29 -19.29
C ILE A 48 8.57 -16.31 -19.83
N THR A 49 7.69 -16.99 -19.12
CA THR A 49 6.26 -16.91 -19.36
C THR A 49 5.86 -15.56 -18.81
N THR A 50 5.67 -14.60 -19.70
CA THR A 50 5.10 -13.25 -19.47
C THR A 50 3.63 -13.36 -19.08
N SER A 51 3.31 -14.23 -18.12
CA SER A 51 1.95 -14.48 -17.63
C SER A 51 1.86 -14.42 -16.11
N ALA A 52 2.93 -13.99 -15.42
CA ALA A 52 2.75 -13.32 -14.14
C ALA A 52 2.01 -12.01 -14.46
N GLY A 53 0.70 -11.99 -14.19
CA GLY A 53 -0.24 -11.00 -14.71
C GLY A 53 0.28 -9.57 -14.54
N THR A 54 0.07 -8.75 -15.56
CA THR A 54 0.37 -7.32 -15.47
C THR A 54 -0.46 -6.71 -14.34
N ALA A 55 0.16 -5.87 -13.51
CA ALA A 55 -0.56 -5.10 -12.51
C ALA A 55 -1.67 -4.30 -13.19
N VAL A 56 -2.89 -4.41 -12.65
CA VAL A 56 -4.05 -3.67 -13.17
C VAL A 56 -3.99 -2.28 -12.59
N PRO A 57 -4.16 -1.23 -13.41
CA PRO A 57 -4.11 0.11 -12.90
C PRO A 57 -5.31 0.38 -11.97
N PRO A 58 -5.17 1.22 -10.95
CA PRO A 58 -6.18 1.39 -9.90
C PRO A 58 -7.52 1.90 -10.44
N GLU A 59 -7.52 2.76 -11.45
CA GLU A 59 -8.72 3.21 -12.14
C GLU A 59 -9.49 2.04 -12.77
N ASP A 60 -8.79 1.08 -13.37
CA ASP A 60 -9.45 -0.10 -13.93
C ASP A 60 -10.13 -0.92 -12.82
N VAL A 61 -9.52 -1.02 -11.64
CA VAL A 61 -10.12 -1.74 -10.50
C VAL A 61 -11.34 -1.00 -9.93
N LEU A 62 -11.35 0.32 -9.93
CA LEU A 62 -12.51 1.12 -9.54
C LEU A 62 -13.67 0.98 -10.54
N PHE A 63 -13.38 1.15 -11.83
CA PHE A 63 -14.42 1.29 -12.84
C PHE A 63 -14.88 -0.03 -13.46
N ARG A 64 -14.21 -1.14 -13.15
CA ARG A 64 -14.71 -2.50 -13.48
C ARG A 64 -15.71 -3.04 -12.46
N GLN A 65 -15.95 -2.34 -11.34
CA GLN A 65 -16.90 -2.80 -10.32
C GLN A 65 -18.34 -2.65 -10.79
N ASN A 66 -19.19 -3.57 -10.34
CA ASN A 66 -20.62 -3.52 -10.66
C ASN A 66 -21.25 -2.25 -10.05
N GLY A 67 -21.85 -1.41 -10.89
CA GLY A 67 -22.43 -0.13 -10.47
C GLY A 67 -21.45 1.05 -10.48
N ALA A 68 -20.24 0.90 -11.05
CA ALA A 68 -19.35 2.03 -11.26
C ALA A 68 -20.01 3.10 -12.16
N PRO A 69 -19.90 4.39 -11.83
CA PRO A 69 -20.40 5.48 -12.67
C PRO A 69 -19.76 5.47 -14.06
N VAL A 70 -20.53 5.85 -15.08
CA VAL A 70 -19.99 6.11 -16.42
C VAL A 70 -19.05 7.32 -16.34
N ARG A 71 -17.83 7.18 -16.86
CA ARG A 71 -16.84 8.27 -16.90
C ARG A 71 -17.01 9.10 -18.17
N TYR A 72 -17.01 10.40 -17.98
CA TYR A 72 -16.85 11.39 -19.04
C TYR A 72 -15.60 12.19 -18.73
N GLU A 73 -14.84 12.59 -19.75
CA GLU A 73 -13.62 13.40 -19.56
C GLU A 73 -13.91 14.75 -18.87
N GLU A 74 -15.12 15.28 -19.08
CA GLU A 74 -15.57 16.58 -18.57
C GLU A 74 -15.82 16.57 -17.05
N ASP A 75 -16.34 15.46 -16.52
CA ASP A 75 -16.75 15.30 -15.12
C ASP A 75 -15.97 14.15 -14.43
N ASP A 76 -14.71 13.96 -14.81
CA ASP A 76 -13.91 12.83 -14.35
C ASP A 76 -13.49 12.97 -12.88
N VAL A 77 -14.31 12.42 -11.98
CA VAL A 77 -14.11 12.42 -10.52
C VAL A 77 -12.76 11.80 -10.12
N TYR A 78 -12.21 10.89 -10.92
CA TYR A 78 -10.95 10.21 -10.59
C TYR A 78 -9.73 11.14 -10.62
N PHE A 79 -9.72 12.13 -11.53
CA PHE A 79 -8.63 13.11 -11.67
C PHE A 79 -9.01 14.48 -11.11
N ALA A 80 -9.78 14.50 -10.02
CA ALA A 80 -10.19 15.73 -9.35
C ALA A 80 -9.01 16.56 -8.82
N ASP A 81 -7.85 15.92 -8.61
CA ASP A 81 -6.60 16.57 -8.20
C ASP A 81 -6.14 17.65 -9.20
N ARG A 82 -6.46 17.50 -10.50
CA ARG A 82 -6.14 18.49 -11.55
C ARG A 82 -6.84 19.83 -11.36
N HIS A 83 -7.92 19.85 -10.58
CA HIS A 83 -8.70 21.04 -10.29
C HIS A 83 -8.35 21.69 -8.95
N LEU A 84 -7.37 21.13 -8.21
CA LEU A 84 -6.89 21.74 -6.98
C LEU A 84 -6.24 23.08 -7.26
N LYS A 85 -6.47 24.02 -6.34
CA LYS A 85 -5.81 25.32 -6.41
C LYS A 85 -4.32 25.17 -6.07
N PRO A 86 -3.44 26.07 -6.54
CA PRO A 86 -2.00 25.97 -6.26
C PRO A 86 -1.62 25.99 -4.78
N ASP A 87 -2.47 26.55 -3.92
CA ASP A 87 -2.33 26.57 -2.45
C ASP A 87 -2.79 25.28 -1.77
N GLN A 88 -3.48 24.40 -2.48
CA GLN A 88 -3.96 23.11 -1.99
C GLN A 88 -3.01 22.01 -2.44
N LYS A 89 -2.01 21.72 -1.62
CA LYS A 89 -1.06 20.63 -1.87
C LYS A 89 -1.54 19.35 -1.21
N LEU A 90 -1.60 18.28 -2.00
CA LEU A 90 -1.78 16.93 -1.46
C LEU A 90 -0.45 16.38 -0.96
N PRO A 91 -0.48 15.45 0.01
CA PRO A 91 0.69 14.68 0.37
C PRO A 91 1.27 13.90 -0.80
N ASP A 92 2.55 13.60 -0.71
CA ASP A 92 3.25 12.80 -1.71
C ASP A 92 2.57 11.44 -1.90
N SER A 93 2.37 11.07 -3.18
CA SER A 93 1.62 9.87 -3.51
C SER A 93 2.34 8.59 -3.09
N ASP A 94 3.68 8.58 -3.11
CA ASP A 94 4.47 7.41 -2.73
C ASP A 94 4.52 7.27 -1.21
N LEU A 95 4.55 8.38 -0.48
CA LEU A 95 4.35 8.38 0.97
C LEU A 95 2.98 7.77 1.33
N LEU A 96 1.89 8.21 0.70
CA LEU A 96 0.56 7.66 0.96
C LEU A 96 0.49 6.15 0.65
N LYS A 97 1.09 5.69 -0.46
CA LYS A 97 1.18 4.26 -0.79
C LYS A 97 1.94 3.47 0.27
N ALA A 98 3.06 4.00 0.76
CA ALA A 98 3.87 3.36 1.78
C ALA A 98 3.12 3.25 3.12
N LEU A 99 2.48 4.34 3.57
CA LEU A 99 1.67 4.36 4.78
C LEU A 99 0.49 3.40 4.70
N HIS A 100 -0.22 3.41 3.57
CA HIS A 100 -1.34 2.52 3.36
C HIS A 100 -0.90 1.05 3.35
N ARG A 101 0.19 0.73 2.65
CA ARG A 101 0.76 -0.63 2.64
C ARG A 101 1.15 -1.07 4.05
N TYR A 102 1.83 -0.21 4.81
CA TYR A 102 2.20 -0.47 6.19
C TYR A 102 0.96 -0.75 7.06
N ALA A 103 -0.07 0.10 6.98
CA ALA A 103 -1.30 -0.07 7.73
C ALA A 103 -2.01 -1.38 7.36
N ALA A 104 -2.09 -1.70 6.07
CA ALA A 104 -2.71 -2.93 5.58
C ALA A 104 -1.98 -4.18 6.08
N ASP A 105 -0.65 -4.20 5.99
CA ASP A 105 0.18 -5.31 6.47
C ASP A 105 0.09 -5.43 8.01
N PHE A 106 0.12 -4.29 8.73
CA PHE A 106 -0.04 -4.23 10.18
C PHE A 106 -1.38 -4.82 10.61
N TYR A 107 -2.51 -4.32 10.10
CA TYR A 107 -3.84 -4.80 10.48
C TYR A 107 -4.14 -6.23 9.98
N GLY A 108 -3.53 -6.64 8.86
CA GLY A 108 -3.59 -8.01 8.38
C GLY A 108 -2.87 -9.01 9.28
N SER A 109 -1.81 -8.57 9.96
CA SER A 109 -1.02 -9.41 10.88
C SER A 109 -1.65 -9.58 12.28
N VAL A 110 -2.61 -8.73 12.67
CA VAL A 110 -3.26 -8.81 13.98
C VAL A 110 -4.28 -9.96 13.97
N GLU A 111 -3.79 -11.18 14.21
CA GLU A 111 -4.61 -12.36 14.41
C GLU A 111 -5.51 -12.19 15.64
N SER A 112 -6.81 -12.40 15.45
CA SER A 112 -7.86 -12.57 16.47
C SER A 112 -8.69 -11.32 16.82
N GLY A 113 -9.91 -11.30 16.28
CA GLY A 113 -11.08 -10.69 16.91
C GLY A 113 -11.41 -9.23 16.56
N GLY A 114 -10.40 -8.38 16.27
CA GLY A 114 -10.61 -6.94 16.04
C GLY A 114 -10.13 -6.38 14.70
N GLY A 115 -9.18 -7.03 14.04
CA GLY A 115 -8.45 -6.48 12.87
C GLY A 115 -9.33 -6.09 11.68
N GLN A 116 -10.45 -6.79 11.45
CA GLN A 116 -11.38 -6.45 10.36
C GLN A 116 -12.04 -5.08 10.51
N ARG A 117 -12.35 -4.64 11.75
CA ARG A 117 -12.93 -3.30 11.97
C ARG A 117 -11.85 -2.23 11.95
N SER A 118 -10.65 -2.55 12.44
CA SER A 118 -9.50 -1.64 12.40
C SER A 118 -8.99 -1.42 10.98
N PHE A 119 -9.04 -2.44 10.12
CA PHE A 119 -8.67 -2.32 8.71
C PHE A 119 -9.58 -1.32 7.97
N GLN A 120 -10.87 -1.27 8.31
CA GLN A 120 -11.83 -0.32 7.72
C GLN A 120 -11.70 1.11 8.27
N SER A 121 -10.95 1.34 9.35
CA SER A 121 -10.75 2.69 9.89
C SER A 121 -9.72 3.53 9.13
N MET A 122 -8.96 2.91 8.23
CA MET A 122 -8.02 3.60 7.34
C MET A 122 -8.67 3.81 5.97
N ASP A 123 -9.68 4.68 5.91
CA ASP A 123 -10.34 5.08 4.66
C ASP A 123 -9.52 6.14 3.89
N GLU A 124 -10.01 6.59 2.73
CA GLU A 124 -9.31 7.59 1.92
C GLU A 124 -9.05 8.88 2.69
N THR A 125 -10.00 9.30 3.53
CA THR A 125 -9.91 10.54 4.32
C THR A 125 -8.89 10.39 5.45
N ALA A 126 -8.92 9.28 6.18
CA ALA A 126 -7.98 8.97 7.24
C ALA A 126 -6.54 8.85 6.70
N LEU A 127 -6.37 8.20 5.55
CA LEU A 127 -5.07 8.08 4.89
C LEU A 127 -4.52 9.46 4.47
N LEU A 128 -5.36 10.32 3.88
CA LEU A 128 -4.97 11.69 3.52
C LEU A 128 -4.58 12.50 4.76
N ALA A 129 -5.40 12.46 5.82
CA ALA A 129 -5.11 13.16 7.07
C ALA A 129 -3.80 12.68 7.71
N LEU A 130 -3.54 11.38 7.70
CA LEU A 130 -2.30 10.80 8.19
C LEU A 130 -1.08 11.24 7.37
N GLY A 131 -1.20 11.26 6.04
CA GLY A 131 -0.15 11.77 5.14
C GLY A 131 0.20 13.23 5.44
N ILE A 132 -0.81 14.10 5.54
CA ILE A 132 -0.63 15.51 5.90
C ILE A 132 0.09 15.61 7.25
N LEU A 133 -0.38 14.89 8.26
CA LEU A 133 0.22 14.94 9.59
C LEU A 133 1.70 14.53 9.58
N ILE A 134 2.05 13.48 8.84
CA ILE A 134 3.43 12.98 8.77
C ILE A 134 4.33 13.94 8.01
N GLU A 135 3.87 14.53 6.91
CA GLU A 135 4.64 15.54 6.18
C GLU A 135 4.86 16.81 7.00
N GLU A 136 3.82 17.31 7.68
CA GLU A 136 3.94 18.48 8.55
C GLU A 136 4.87 18.20 9.73
N ALA A 137 4.74 17.04 10.38
CA ALA A 137 5.61 16.63 11.48
C ALA A 137 7.07 16.46 11.02
N ALA A 138 7.30 15.91 9.83
CA ALA A 138 8.64 15.78 9.26
C ALA A 138 9.24 17.16 8.96
N ARG A 139 8.46 18.09 8.41
CA ARG A 139 8.90 19.46 8.15
C ARG A 139 9.21 20.22 9.44
N GLU A 140 8.39 20.03 10.48
CA GLU A 140 8.64 20.63 11.79
C GLU A 140 9.91 20.06 12.42
N ALA A 141 10.11 18.74 12.37
CA ALA A 141 11.25 18.08 12.99
C ALA A 141 12.58 18.33 12.26
N LEU A 142 12.55 18.36 10.91
CA LEU A 142 13.74 18.52 10.07
C LEU A 142 14.04 20.00 9.76
N GLY A 143 13.06 20.90 9.89
CA GLY A 143 13.14 22.27 9.42
C GLY A 143 12.81 22.42 7.93
N GLU A 144 12.81 23.66 7.43
CA GLU A 144 12.30 24.01 6.10
C GLU A 144 13.07 23.35 4.93
N THR A 145 14.38 23.11 5.09
CA THR A 145 15.20 22.40 4.10
C THR A 145 15.60 20.97 4.52
N GLY A 146 15.52 20.62 5.81
CA GLY A 146 15.76 19.27 6.33
C GLY A 146 17.17 18.68 6.19
N ASP A 147 17.99 19.27 5.31
CA ASP A 147 19.36 18.91 5.00
C ASP A 147 20.30 19.06 6.20
N LEU A 148 20.06 20.08 7.03
CA LEU A 148 20.88 20.35 8.21
C LEU A 148 20.65 19.35 9.36
N ALA A 149 19.50 18.65 9.39
CA ALA A 149 19.19 17.69 10.45
C ALA A 149 20.04 16.41 10.40
N LEU A 150 20.66 16.12 9.25
CA LEU A 150 21.51 14.95 9.02
C LEU A 150 23.01 15.27 9.04
N LEU A 151 23.38 16.55 9.20
CA LEU A 151 24.77 16.95 9.32
C LEU A 151 25.25 16.75 10.75
N GLU A 152 26.43 16.16 10.90
CA GLU A 152 27.11 16.11 12.18
C GLU A 152 27.40 17.54 12.66
N PRO A 153 27.11 17.89 13.92
CA PRO A 153 27.41 19.22 14.43
C PRO A 153 28.92 19.44 14.34
N ALA A 154 29.34 20.46 13.59
CA ALA A 154 30.75 20.82 13.51
C ALA A 154 31.27 21.04 14.94
N GLU A 155 32.26 20.23 15.34
CA GLU A 155 32.92 20.39 16.63
C GLU A 155 33.37 21.85 16.74
N LYS A 156 32.80 22.57 17.71
CA LYS A 156 33.36 23.85 18.11
C LYS A 156 34.69 23.54 18.78
N ASP A 157 35.77 23.61 17.99
CA ASP A 157 37.11 23.73 18.51
C ASP A 157 37.13 24.95 19.45
N GLY A 158 37.16 24.66 20.74
CA GLY A 158 37.28 25.64 21.80
C GLY A 158 38.67 26.26 21.76
N GLY A 159 38.71 27.58 21.57
CA GLY A 159 39.88 28.41 21.82
C GLY A 159 40.04 28.76 23.29
#